data_AF-A0A954HNF5-F1
#
_entry.id   AF-A0A954HNF5-F1
#
_cell.length_a   1.000
_cell.length_b   1.000
_cell.length_c   1.000
_cell.angle_alpha   90.00
_cell.angle_beta   90.00
_cell.angle_gamma   90.00
#
_symmetry.space_group_name_H-M   'P 1'
#
loop_
_entity.id
_entity.type
_entity.pdbx_description
1 polymer ?
#
loop_
_entity_poly.entity_id
_entity_poly.type
_entity_poly.pdbx_seq_one_letter_code
_entity_poly.pdbx_strand_id
1 'polypeptide(L)'
;GPKEAVMHAIYRQNMGYTHIIIGRKHADAPYDDGTAIWGDFDAQEIFDNLGGDLKIQPIRVGFAAYYESIGRVDLMEKHKDEKPVFISGKDVRATLQRGELVDPRIMRESTSQILAAAMKVG
;
A
#
# COMPACT_ATOMS: atom_id res chain seq x y z
N GLY A 1 8.77 -4.91 -7.23
CA GLY A 1 9.78 -3.88 -6.90
C GLY A 1 9.90 -2.87 -8.03
N PRO A 2 11.02 -2.15 -8.17
CA PRO A 2 11.15 -1.06 -9.15
C PRO A 2 10.84 -1.45 -10.60
N LYS A 3 11.45 -2.53 -11.11
CA LYS A 3 11.18 -3.02 -12.48
C LYS A 3 9.72 -3.41 -12.71
N GLU A 4 9.10 -3.97 -11.69
CA GLU A 4 7.68 -4.37 -11.75
C GLU A 4 6.74 -3.16 -11.67
N ALA A 5 7.14 -2.08 -10.98
CA ALA A 5 6.40 -0.81 -11.01
C ALA A 5 6.37 -0.21 -12.43
N VAL A 6 7.48 -0.32 -13.19
CA VAL A 6 7.53 0.07 -14.61
C VAL A 6 6.62 -0.83 -15.46
N MET A 7 6.67 -2.16 -15.26
CA MET A 7 5.78 -3.09 -15.95
C MET A 7 4.29 -2.77 -15.67
N HIS A 8 3.94 -2.51 -14.42
CA HIS A 8 2.63 -2.04 -14.00
C HIS A 8 2.20 -0.77 -14.71
N ALA A 9 3.11 0.19 -14.89
CA ALA A 9 2.86 1.45 -15.59
C ALA A 9 2.62 1.22 -17.09
N ILE A 10 3.42 0.38 -17.75
CA ILE A 10 3.24 0.02 -19.17
C ILE A 10 1.84 -0.57 -19.41
N TYR A 11 1.41 -1.51 -18.57
CA TYR A 11 0.08 -2.12 -18.70
C TYR A 11 -1.04 -1.08 -18.57
N ARG A 12 -0.92 -0.18 -17.60
CA ARG A 12 -1.91 0.90 -17.39
C ARG A 12 -1.90 1.88 -18.56
N GLN A 13 -0.74 2.27 -19.08
CA GLN A 13 -0.67 3.11 -20.26
C GLN A 13 -1.38 2.48 -21.47
N ASN A 14 -1.14 1.18 -21.71
CA ASN A 14 -1.77 0.45 -22.80
C ASN A 14 -3.30 0.30 -22.62
N MET A 15 -3.81 0.47 -21.41
CA MET A 15 -5.25 0.52 -21.11
C MET A 15 -5.82 1.95 -21.15
N GLY A 16 -5.04 2.95 -21.54
CA GLY A 16 -5.48 4.35 -21.68
C GLY A 16 -5.37 5.19 -20.40
N TYR A 17 -4.71 4.69 -19.35
CA TYR A 17 -4.47 5.50 -18.15
C TYR A 17 -3.34 6.50 -18.38
N THR A 18 -3.55 7.74 -17.94
CA THR A 18 -2.55 8.82 -18.00
C THR A 18 -1.68 8.88 -16.74
N HIS A 19 -2.14 8.31 -15.63
CA HIS A 19 -1.45 8.34 -14.34
C HIS A 19 -1.48 6.97 -13.66
N ILE A 20 -0.47 6.69 -12.85
CA ILE A 20 -0.42 5.51 -11.97
C ILE A 20 0.03 5.91 -10.56
N ILE A 21 -0.71 5.49 -9.55
CA ILE A 21 -0.32 5.71 -8.16
C ILE A 21 0.76 4.70 -7.78
N ILE A 22 1.90 5.20 -7.31
CA ILE A 22 3.01 4.40 -6.78
C ILE A 22 3.20 4.77 -5.31
N GLY A 23 2.81 3.85 -4.43
CA GLY A 23 2.98 4.01 -2.99
C GLY A 23 4.39 3.62 -2.53
N ARG A 24 4.61 3.68 -1.21
CA ARG A 24 5.76 3.06 -0.56
C ARG A 24 5.82 1.56 -0.88
N LYS A 25 7.03 1.03 -1.08
CA LYS A 25 7.29 -0.41 -1.22
C LYS A 25 6.45 -1.06 -2.32
N HIS A 26 6.17 -0.31 -3.40
CA HIS A 26 5.29 -0.76 -4.47
C HIS A 26 5.82 -2.04 -5.13
N ALA A 27 4.97 -3.08 -5.09
CA ALA A 27 5.31 -4.43 -5.53
C ALA A 27 6.56 -5.04 -4.84
N ASP A 28 6.95 -4.55 -3.66
CA ASP A 28 8.07 -5.15 -2.93
C ASP A 28 7.67 -6.50 -2.32
N ALA A 29 8.65 -7.40 -2.22
CA ALA A 29 8.55 -8.67 -1.52
C ALA A 29 9.84 -8.82 -0.71
N PRO A 30 9.80 -8.71 0.62
CA PRO A 30 10.99 -8.87 1.44
C PRO A 30 11.53 -10.31 1.36
N TYR A 31 12.80 -10.49 1.72
CA TYR A 31 13.39 -11.82 1.94
C TYR A 31 12.70 -12.55 3.10
N ASP A 32 12.95 -13.86 3.22
CA ASP A 32 12.32 -14.72 4.24
C ASP A 32 12.62 -14.27 5.68
N ASP A 33 13.75 -13.59 5.89
CA ASP A 33 14.15 -12.99 7.17
C ASP A 33 13.51 -11.61 7.43
N GLY A 34 12.68 -11.12 6.52
CA GLY A 34 12.04 -9.81 6.57
C GLY A 34 12.92 -8.66 6.07
N THR A 35 14.16 -8.95 5.63
CA THR A 35 15.05 -7.93 5.06
C THR A 35 14.48 -7.40 3.75
N ALA A 36 14.51 -6.08 3.61
CA ALA A 36 14.07 -5.39 2.41
C ALA A 36 14.97 -5.71 1.21
N ILE A 37 14.39 -6.05 0.05
CA ILE A 37 15.13 -6.16 -1.21
C ILE A 37 15.41 -4.77 -1.79
N TRP A 38 14.42 -3.87 -1.69
CA TRP A 38 14.48 -2.50 -2.22
C TRP A 38 14.25 -1.49 -1.10
N GLY A 39 14.72 -0.25 -1.26
CA GLY A 39 14.35 0.87 -0.41
C GLY A 39 12.86 1.17 -0.43
N ASP A 40 12.41 2.02 0.49
CA ASP A 40 10.99 2.36 0.65
C ASP A 40 10.40 3.06 -0.59
N PHE A 41 11.24 3.78 -1.34
CA PHE A 41 10.83 4.63 -2.48
C PHE A 41 11.52 4.30 -3.80
N ASP A 42 12.37 3.28 -3.87
CA ASP A 42 13.07 2.88 -5.12
C ASP A 42 12.10 2.67 -6.30
N ALA A 43 10.89 2.17 -6.01
CA ALA A 43 9.87 1.98 -7.03
C ALA A 43 9.25 3.28 -7.57
N GLN A 44 9.38 4.40 -6.84
CA GLN A 44 9.01 5.73 -7.29
C GLN A 44 10.14 6.39 -8.09
N GLU A 45 11.38 6.23 -7.61
CA GLU A 45 12.59 6.85 -8.17
C GLU A 45 13.02 6.24 -9.51
N ILE A 46 12.69 4.98 -9.77
CA ILE A 46 13.01 4.34 -11.07
C ILE A 46 12.42 5.10 -12.27
N PHE A 47 11.29 5.80 -12.09
CA PHE A 47 10.67 6.58 -13.15
C PHE A 47 11.52 7.79 -13.59
N ASP A 48 12.42 8.29 -12.73
CA ASP A 48 13.32 9.39 -13.07
C ASP A 48 14.53 8.92 -13.91
N ASN A 49 14.75 7.60 -14.00
CA ASN A 49 15.94 6.99 -14.60
C ASN A 49 15.61 6.07 -15.78
N LEU A 50 14.45 6.26 -16.43
CA LEU A 50 14.07 5.44 -17.58
C LEU A 50 14.81 5.89 -18.84
N GLY A 51 15.44 4.94 -19.53
CA GLY A 51 16.08 5.20 -20.83
C GLY A 51 15.10 5.26 -22.02
N GLY A 52 13.79 5.11 -21.77
CA GLY A 52 12.76 5.03 -22.79
C GLY A 52 11.61 6.01 -22.55
N ASP A 53 10.68 6.07 -23.49
CA ASP A 53 9.63 7.08 -23.54
C ASP A 53 8.29 6.59 -22.95
N LEU A 54 8.28 6.35 -21.64
CA LEU A 54 7.06 6.00 -20.91
C LEU A 54 6.25 7.29 -20.63
N LYS A 55 5.01 7.37 -21.13
CA LYS A 55 4.16 8.58 -21.08
C LYS A 55 3.29 8.67 -19.83
N ILE A 56 2.92 7.53 -19.24
CA ILE A 56 2.12 7.49 -18.02
C ILE A 56 2.91 8.14 -16.86
N GLN A 57 2.24 9.02 -16.13
CA GLN A 57 2.87 9.80 -15.07
C GLN A 57 2.70 9.11 -13.71
N PRO A 58 3.79 8.87 -12.96
CA PRO A 58 3.69 8.33 -11.61
C PRO A 58 3.16 9.41 -10.64
N ILE A 59 2.13 9.09 -9.87
CA ILE A 59 1.70 9.85 -8.70
C ILE A 59 2.33 9.17 -7.48
N ARG A 60 3.32 9.84 -6.89
CA ARG A 60 4.10 9.34 -5.75
C ARG A 60 3.35 9.62 -4.47
N VAL A 61 2.97 8.57 -3.74
CA VAL A 61 2.24 8.68 -2.48
C VAL A 61 3.10 8.15 -1.34
N GLY A 62 3.26 8.97 -0.31
CA GLY A 62 3.98 8.64 0.91
C GLY A 62 3.18 7.74 1.85
N PHE A 63 3.54 7.75 3.12
CA PHE A 63 2.82 7.01 4.14
C PHE A 63 1.47 7.66 4.44
N ALA A 64 0.42 6.84 4.56
CA ALA A 64 -0.91 7.27 4.97
C ALA A 64 -1.39 6.42 6.14
N ALA A 65 -2.07 7.06 7.09
CA ALA A 65 -2.64 6.39 8.25
C ALA A 65 -3.91 7.11 8.72
N TYR A 66 -4.71 6.45 9.56
CA TYR A 66 -5.91 7.04 10.13
C TYR A 66 -5.54 7.90 11.35
N TYR A 67 -6.12 9.10 11.44
CA TYR A 67 -5.92 10.02 12.56
C TYR A 67 -7.27 10.34 13.21
N GLU A 68 -7.37 10.11 14.52
CA GLU A 68 -8.61 10.35 15.28
C GLU A 68 -9.00 11.84 15.32
N SER A 69 -8.00 12.72 15.40
CA SER A 69 -8.17 14.19 15.43
C SER A 69 -8.98 14.74 14.25
N ILE A 70 -8.83 14.13 13.07
CA ILE A 70 -9.48 14.54 11.82
C ILE A 70 -10.50 13.50 11.32
N GLY A 71 -10.64 12.38 12.03
CA GLY A 71 -11.62 11.33 11.74
C GLY A 71 -11.43 10.62 10.39
N ARG A 72 -10.24 10.67 9.77
CA ARG A 72 -9.98 10.11 8.44
C ARG A 72 -8.52 9.71 8.21
N VAL A 73 -8.28 9.03 7.09
CA VAL A 73 -6.93 8.79 6.57
C VAL A 73 -6.36 10.06 5.94
N ASP A 74 -5.10 10.37 6.25
CA ASP A 74 -4.31 11.39 5.57
C ASP A 74 -2.83 10.97 5.53
N LEU A 75 -2.02 11.77 4.84
CA LEU A 75 -0.58 11.57 4.74
C LEU A 75 0.09 11.86 6.09
N MET A 76 0.94 10.95 6.54
CA MET A 76 1.61 11.06 7.84
C MET A 76 2.49 12.32 7.96
N GLU A 77 3.03 12.80 6.83
CA GLU A 77 3.85 14.02 6.79
C GLU A 77 3.12 15.29 7.23
N LYS A 78 1.77 15.29 7.16
CA LYS A 78 0.92 16.40 7.61
C LYS A 78 0.57 16.35 9.10
N HIS A 79 0.90 15.24 9.77
CA HIS A 79 0.49 14.93 11.13
C HIS A 79 1.69 14.40 11.94
N LYS A 80 2.83 15.11 11.88
CA LYS A 80 4.10 14.67 12.48
C LYS A 80 4.04 14.55 14.01
N ASP A 81 3.21 15.37 14.65
CA ASP A 81 3.07 15.43 16.10
C ASP A 81 1.90 14.58 16.63
N GLU A 82 1.22 13.86 15.75
CA GLU A 82 0.05 13.07 16.08
C GLU A 82 0.33 11.57 15.96
N LYS A 83 -0.20 10.79 16.90
CA LYS A 83 -0.10 9.35 16.84
C LYS A 83 -1.17 8.79 15.89
N PRO A 84 -0.78 8.12 14.79
CA PRO A 84 -1.75 7.47 13.93
C PRO A 84 -2.35 6.23 14.60
N VAL A 85 -3.57 5.88 14.21
CA VAL A 85 -4.13 4.55 14.42
C VAL A 85 -3.49 3.64 13.38
N PHE A 86 -2.73 2.65 13.84
CA PHE A 86 -1.98 1.73 13.00
C PHE A 86 -2.12 0.30 13.53
N ILE A 87 -2.21 -0.66 12.61
CA ILE A 87 -2.18 -2.10 12.88
C ILE A 87 -1.30 -2.77 11.82
N SER A 88 -0.47 -3.72 12.23
CA SER A 88 0.40 -4.42 11.29
C SER A 88 -0.41 -5.37 10.39
N GLY A 89 0.07 -5.62 9.17
CA GLY A 89 -0.58 -6.60 8.28
C GLY A 89 -0.62 -8.02 8.88
N LYS A 90 0.36 -8.36 9.74
CA LYS A 90 0.38 -9.62 10.50
C LYS A 90 -0.78 -9.69 11.47
N ASP A 91 -1.04 -8.62 12.21
CA ASP A 91 -2.14 -8.57 13.19
C ASP A 91 -3.50 -8.53 12.49
N VAL A 92 -3.64 -7.76 11.40
CA VAL A 92 -4.83 -7.78 10.53
C VAL A 92 -5.14 -9.20 10.07
N ARG A 93 -4.13 -9.90 9.54
CA ARG A 93 -4.27 -11.29 9.08
C ARG A 93 -4.69 -12.22 10.22
N ALA A 94 -4.02 -12.13 11.38
CA ALA A 94 -4.32 -12.98 12.53
C ALA A 94 -5.75 -12.75 13.05
N THR A 95 -6.21 -11.50 13.11
CA THR A 95 -7.59 -11.15 13.47
C THR A 95 -8.60 -11.78 12.52
N LEU A 96 -8.40 -11.62 11.21
CA LEU A 96 -9.29 -12.22 10.20
C LEU A 96 -9.30 -13.75 10.26
N GLN A 97 -8.16 -14.39 10.51
CA GLN A 97 -8.06 -15.85 10.65
C GLN A 97 -8.79 -16.40 11.87
N ARG A 98 -8.92 -15.62 12.95
CA ARG A 98 -9.78 -15.95 14.10
C ARG A 98 -11.28 -15.75 13.82
N GLY A 99 -11.65 -15.25 12.64
CA GLY A 99 -13.02 -14.88 12.31
C GLY A 99 -13.47 -13.59 12.98
N GLU A 100 -12.55 -12.81 13.53
CA GLU A 100 -12.82 -11.51 14.16
C GLU A 100 -12.80 -10.38 13.13
N LEU A 101 -13.49 -9.28 13.46
CA LEU A 101 -13.49 -8.09 12.61
C LEU A 101 -12.31 -7.18 12.95
N VAL A 102 -11.72 -6.60 11.91
CA VAL A 102 -10.67 -5.58 12.01
C VAL A 102 -11.32 -4.23 12.33
N ASP A 103 -10.60 -3.38 13.07
CA ASP A 103 -11.04 -2.04 13.43
C ASP A 103 -11.58 -1.27 12.20
N PRO A 104 -12.80 -0.70 12.25
CA PRO A 104 -13.43 -0.01 11.13
C PRO A 104 -12.65 1.23 10.64
N ARG A 105 -11.75 1.77 11.47
CA ARG A 105 -10.85 2.88 11.12
C ARG A 105 -9.71 2.44 10.19
N ILE A 106 -9.41 1.14 10.17
CA ILE A 106 -8.39 0.52 9.31
C ILE A 106 -9.02 -0.12 8.08
N MET A 107 -10.13 -0.84 8.26
CA MET A 107 -10.76 -1.60 7.19
C MET A 107 -12.27 -1.45 7.25
N ARG A 108 -12.90 -1.19 6.11
CA ARG A 108 -14.37 -1.16 6.04
C ARG A 108 -14.95 -2.46 6.58
N GLU A 109 -15.98 -2.34 7.40
CA GLU A 109 -16.61 -3.48 8.08
C GLU A 109 -17.06 -4.57 7.08
N SER A 110 -17.68 -4.17 5.97
CA SER A 110 -18.09 -5.10 4.90
C SER A 110 -16.93 -5.90 4.33
N THR A 111 -15.77 -5.26 4.15
CA THR A 111 -14.55 -5.93 3.67
C THR A 111 -14.01 -6.88 4.74
N SER A 112 -14.02 -6.46 6.00
CA SER A 112 -13.57 -7.31 7.10
C SER A 112 -14.45 -8.55 7.27
N GLN A 113 -15.77 -8.43 7.12
CA GLN A 113 -16.71 -9.54 7.18
C GLN A 113 -16.44 -10.56 6.05
N ILE A 114 -16.27 -10.09 4.81
CA ILE A 114 -15.95 -10.95 3.67
C ILE A 114 -14.63 -11.69 3.88
N LEU A 115 -13.59 -10.97 4.29
CA LEU A 115 -12.27 -11.57 4.50
C LEU A 115 -12.26 -12.54 5.69
N ALA A 116 -12.89 -12.19 6.81
CA ALA A 116 -12.98 -13.08 7.97
C ALA A 116 -13.71 -14.38 7.62
N ALA A 117 -14.81 -14.30 6.86
CA ALA A 117 -15.53 -15.49 6.38
C ALA A 117 -14.66 -16.35 5.45
N ALA A 118 -13.89 -15.74 4.54
CA ALA A 118 -13.04 -16.46 3.60
C ALA A 118 -11.76 -17.05 4.22
N MET A 119 -11.25 -16.43 5.29
CA MET A 119 -9.97 -16.79 5.91
C MET A 119 -10.14 -17.65 7.17
N LYS A 120 -11.37 -17.85 7.65
CA LYS A 120 -11.66 -18.70 8.80
C LYS A 120 -11.18 -20.12 8.49
N VAL A 121 -10.11 -20.53 9.17
CA VAL A 121 -9.65 -21.91 9.15
C VAL A 121 -10.65 -22.70 10.00
N GLY A 122 -11.25 -23.73 9.42
CA GLY A 122 -12.17 -24.64 10.11
C GLY A 122 -11.49 -25.44 11.22
#